data_AF-A0A370BS37-F1
#
_entry.id   AF-A0A370BS37-F1
#
_cell.length_a   1.000
_cell.length_b   1.000
_cell.length_c   1.000
_cell.angle_alpha   90.00
_cell.angle_beta   90.00
_cell.angle_gamma   90.00
#
_symmetry.space_group_name_H-M   'P 1'
#
loop_
_entity.id
_entity.type
_entity.pdbx_description
1 polymer ?
#
loop_
_entity_poly.entity_id
_entity_poly.type
_entity_poly.pdbx_seq_one_letter_code
_entity_poly.pdbx_strand_id
1 'polypeptide(L)'
;MVREESENINPDPAREALILAVCFAAIVTIPPDQCMTLVGMDCEKAIQSYQLAVDQALVRANFIKSQNICVLQAAVIFLLCLRWRGDARLVWAASAVVVRVAQGQGIHRDGQSLGLSPFDSEMRRRLWWHICLLDMVCSEEQGTDTQIQPGMFDTRLPHNIDGADLDPSMTELPPEKTGATDITLLIIQCDIISELNWPNRRNGGARDAQSTADQEPLVTTVANRLEGRFLQHLDMNIPIQWVYAMIIRLTLSKLWLYAHYNKMASHESRSGWSQAACDDAFQAAVETIKFTILLHTNESTSQWAWLCKTYKQWHTVAFILAELCNRPITAETDHAWQVVTEIQRQWEQDGSPQSVMLRKPLKRLMQRTASTRAAKMGISPGSSLGTEVKDDDSIGSGLMSFNTNPLPGMDFSQVSLGQGSLPPDAYSLGMAGFGVSGMEWLWEPLL
;
A
#
# COMPACT_ATOMS: atom_id res chain seq x y z
N MET A 1 -13.97 -18.69 -19.85
CA MET A 1 -13.64 -17.35 -20.37
C MET A 1 -12.19 -17.17 -20.77
N VAL A 2 -11.21 -16.97 -19.87
CA VAL A 2 -9.81 -16.68 -20.26
C VAL A 2 -9.13 -17.82 -21.03
N ARG A 3 -9.35 -19.08 -20.63
CA ARG A 3 -8.88 -20.27 -21.38
C ARG A 3 -9.57 -20.42 -22.74
N GLU A 4 -10.87 -20.13 -22.80
CA GLU A 4 -11.67 -20.24 -24.04
C GLU A 4 -11.34 -19.12 -25.05
N GLU A 5 -11.00 -17.91 -24.59
CA GLU A 5 -10.47 -16.86 -25.48
C GLU A 5 -9.05 -17.17 -25.97
N SER A 6 -8.23 -17.82 -25.14
CA SER A 6 -6.87 -18.21 -25.54
C SER A 6 -6.83 -19.36 -26.56
N GLU A 7 -7.88 -20.20 -26.59
CA GLU A 7 -7.93 -21.38 -27.48
C GLU A 7 -8.54 -21.08 -28.85
N ASN A 8 -9.20 -19.93 -29.07
CA ASN A 8 -9.96 -19.69 -30.31
C ASN A 8 -9.75 -18.35 -31.03
N ILE A 9 -8.81 -17.51 -30.62
CA ILE A 9 -8.44 -16.30 -31.37
C ILE A 9 -6.93 -16.15 -31.25
N ASN A 10 -6.19 -16.10 -32.35
CA ASN A 10 -4.82 -15.58 -32.34
C ASN A 10 -4.94 -14.06 -32.14
N PRO A 11 -4.87 -13.54 -30.89
CA PRO A 11 -5.23 -12.15 -30.63
C PRO A 11 -4.19 -11.25 -31.29
N ASP A 12 -4.58 -10.02 -31.66
CA ASP A 12 -3.54 -9.05 -32.01
C ASP A 12 -2.59 -8.85 -30.81
N PRO A 13 -1.32 -8.45 -31.04
CA PRO A 13 -0.32 -8.39 -29.96
C PRO A 13 -0.74 -7.51 -28.77
N ALA A 14 -1.57 -6.49 -28.97
CA ALA A 14 -2.01 -5.63 -27.90
C ALA A 14 -3.06 -6.30 -27.00
N ARG A 15 -4.02 -7.01 -27.61
CA ARG A 15 -5.00 -7.83 -26.87
C ARG A 15 -4.33 -8.99 -26.15
N GLU A 16 -3.37 -9.65 -26.80
CA GLU A 16 -2.59 -10.73 -26.19
C GLU A 16 -1.90 -10.25 -24.91
N ALA A 17 -1.22 -9.10 -24.96
CA ALA A 17 -0.55 -8.51 -23.80
C ALA A 17 -1.52 -8.21 -22.65
N LEU A 18 -2.69 -7.64 -22.97
CA LEU A 18 -3.70 -7.32 -21.96
C LEU A 18 -4.28 -8.57 -21.29
N ILE A 19 -4.66 -9.58 -22.08
CA ILE A 19 -5.18 -10.85 -21.55
C ILE A 19 -4.15 -11.50 -20.63
N LEU A 20 -2.89 -11.60 -21.06
CA LEU A 20 -1.82 -12.19 -20.24
C LEU A 20 -1.56 -11.39 -18.96
N ALA A 21 -1.62 -10.06 -19.00
CA ALA A 21 -1.47 -9.23 -17.80
C ALA A 21 -2.62 -9.46 -16.79
N VAL A 22 -3.85 -9.60 -17.28
CA VAL A 22 -5.01 -9.96 -16.43
C VAL A 22 -4.87 -11.37 -15.87
N CYS A 23 -4.38 -12.34 -16.66
CA CYS A 23 -4.09 -13.69 -16.17
C CYS A 23 -3.04 -13.66 -15.05
N PHE A 24 -1.96 -12.91 -15.26
CA PHE A 24 -0.91 -12.75 -14.26
C PHE A 24 -1.46 -12.13 -12.97
N ALA A 25 -2.29 -11.09 -13.08
CA ALA A 25 -2.97 -10.49 -11.93
C ALA A 25 -3.84 -11.51 -11.19
N ALA A 26 -4.62 -12.32 -11.91
CA ALA A 26 -5.41 -13.39 -11.29
C ALA A 26 -4.52 -14.41 -10.56
N ILE A 27 -3.41 -14.84 -11.15
CA ILE A 27 -2.49 -15.80 -10.53
C ILE A 27 -1.85 -15.22 -9.26
N VAL A 28 -1.41 -13.96 -9.28
CA VAL A 28 -0.77 -13.31 -8.13
C VAL A 28 -1.75 -13.13 -6.96
N THR A 29 -3.05 -13.00 -7.25
CA THR A 29 -4.10 -12.75 -6.25
C THR A 29 -4.74 -14.02 -5.69
N ILE A 30 -4.53 -15.18 -6.34
CA ILE A 30 -5.00 -16.48 -5.85
C ILE A 30 -4.21 -16.92 -4.61
N PRO A 31 -4.88 -17.43 -3.55
CA PRO A 31 -4.21 -18.06 -2.42
C PRO A 31 -3.30 -19.22 -2.86
N PRO A 32 -2.05 -19.34 -2.35
CA PRO A 32 -1.09 -20.34 -2.84
C PRO A 32 -1.60 -21.79 -2.81
N ASP A 33 -2.42 -22.12 -1.82
CA ASP A 33 -3.07 -23.42 -1.62
C ASP A 33 -4.08 -23.77 -2.71
N GLN A 34 -4.69 -22.76 -3.35
CA GLN A 34 -5.69 -22.95 -4.40
C GLN A 34 -5.10 -22.94 -5.80
N CYS A 35 -3.84 -22.51 -5.97
CA CYS A 35 -3.23 -22.36 -7.29
C CYS A 35 -3.16 -23.68 -8.06
N MET A 36 -2.80 -24.78 -7.39
CA MET A 36 -2.74 -26.10 -8.03
C MET A 36 -4.10 -26.56 -8.56
N THR A 37 -5.19 -26.29 -7.83
CA THR A 37 -6.54 -26.68 -8.22
C THR A 37 -7.10 -25.81 -9.35
N LEU A 38 -6.87 -24.49 -9.31
CA LEU A 38 -7.43 -23.56 -10.28
C LEU A 38 -6.60 -23.45 -11.57
N VAL A 39 -5.27 -23.48 -11.45
CA VAL A 39 -4.32 -23.25 -12.55
C VAL A 39 -3.69 -24.56 -13.04
N GLY A 40 -3.66 -25.61 -12.21
CA GLY A 40 -2.99 -26.88 -12.54
C GLY A 40 -1.46 -26.82 -12.39
N MET A 41 -0.95 -25.77 -11.74
CA MET A 41 0.48 -25.52 -11.56
C MET A 41 0.76 -25.09 -10.12
N ASP A 42 2.00 -25.33 -9.67
CA ASP A 42 2.51 -24.69 -8.47
C ASP A 42 2.49 -23.16 -8.60
N CYS A 43 2.17 -22.46 -7.52
CA CYS A 43 1.95 -21.01 -7.52
C CYS A 43 3.17 -20.22 -7.98
N GLU A 44 4.37 -20.55 -7.48
CA GLU A 44 5.60 -19.85 -7.86
C GLU A 44 5.95 -20.12 -9.32
N LYS A 45 5.74 -21.35 -9.80
CA LYS A 45 5.93 -21.68 -11.23
C LYS A 45 4.94 -20.94 -12.13
N ALA A 46 3.67 -20.83 -11.72
CA ALA A 46 2.64 -20.11 -12.46
C ALA A 46 2.98 -18.62 -12.56
N ILE A 47 3.36 -18.00 -11.44
CA ILE A 47 3.81 -16.60 -11.39
C ILE A 47 4.98 -16.38 -12.34
N GLN A 48 6.04 -17.19 -12.25
CA GLN A 48 7.24 -17.05 -13.11
C GLN A 48 6.91 -17.22 -14.59
N SER A 49 6.08 -18.21 -14.93
CA SER A 49 5.66 -18.48 -16.32
C SER A 49 4.85 -17.33 -16.90
N TYR A 50 3.87 -16.82 -16.16
CA TYR A 50 3.02 -15.73 -16.64
C TYR A 50 3.73 -14.38 -16.61
N GLN A 51 4.66 -14.16 -15.68
CA GLN A 51 5.54 -12.99 -15.72
C GLN A 51 6.32 -12.95 -17.04
N LEU A 52 6.98 -14.06 -17.39
CA LEU A 52 7.72 -14.16 -18.65
C LEU A 52 6.80 -13.99 -19.88
N ALA A 53 5.59 -14.57 -19.83
CA ALA A 53 4.63 -14.45 -20.93
C ALA A 53 4.19 -12.99 -21.15
N VAL A 54 3.91 -12.24 -20.08
CA VAL A 54 3.55 -10.82 -20.15
C VAL A 54 4.72 -9.99 -20.68
N ASP A 55 5.93 -10.22 -20.20
CA ASP A 55 7.14 -9.53 -20.68
C ASP A 55 7.32 -9.72 -22.20
N GLN A 56 7.21 -10.96 -22.68
CA GLN A 56 7.31 -11.27 -24.10
C GLN A 56 6.18 -10.64 -24.92
N ALA A 57 4.95 -10.62 -24.40
CA ALA A 57 3.80 -10.03 -25.08
C ALA A 57 3.92 -8.50 -25.19
N LEU A 58 4.40 -7.82 -24.13
CA LEU A 58 4.69 -6.38 -24.16
C LEU A 58 5.79 -6.03 -25.18
N VAL A 59 6.80 -6.88 -25.32
CA VAL A 59 7.84 -6.74 -26.36
C VAL A 59 7.24 -6.92 -27.76
N ARG A 60 6.45 -7.98 -27.99
CA ARG A 60 5.76 -8.21 -29.29
C ARG A 60 4.83 -7.05 -29.66
N ALA A 61 4.14 -6.49 -28.68
CA ALA A 61 3.26 -5.34 -28.84
C ALA A 61 4.01 -4.00 -28.98
N ASN A 62 5.35 -4.02 -28.98
CA ASN A 62 6.21 -2.84 -29.06
C ASN A 62 5.85 -1.76 -28.02
N PHE A 63 5.64 -2.14 -26.76
CA PHE A 63 5.16 -1.25 -25.68
C PHE A 63 5.68 0.19 -25.74
N ILE A 64 7.00 0.38 -25.84
CA ILE A 64 7.63 1.71 -25.86
C ILE A 64 7.16 2.59 -27.04
N LYS A 65 6.87 1.99 -28.20
CA LYS A 65 6.46 2.69 -29.42
C LYS A 65 4.96 2.59 -29.70
N SER A 66 4.23 1.80 -28.91
CA SER A 66 2.81 1.54 -29.12
C SER A 66 1.97 2.80 -28.84
N GLN A 67 0.93 2.99 -29.65
CA GLN A 67 -0.12 3.98 -29.44
C GLN A 67 -1.45 3.33 -29.00
N ASN A 68 -1.42 2.02 -28.71
CA ASN A 68 -2.60 1.28 -28.31
C ASN A 68 -2.73 1.26 -26.78
N ILE A 69 -3.87 1.76 -26.30
CA ILE A 69 -4.20 1.85 -24.87
C ILE A 69 -4.18 0.49 -24.16
N CYS A 70 -4.52 -0.61 -24.85
CA CYS A 70 -4.50 -1.96 -24.28
C CYS A 70 -3.09 -2.37 -23.86
N VAL A 71 -2.07 -1.98 -24.61
CA VAL A 71 -0.66 -2.28 -24.28
C VAL A 71 -0.23 -1.51 -23.03
N LEU A 72 -0.69 -0.27 -22.90
CA LEU A 72 -0.42 0.54 -21.70
C LEU A 72 -1.17 0.01 -20.48
N GLN A 73 -2.44 -0.37 -20.63
CA GLN A 73 -3.22 -1.04 -19.59
C GLN A 73 -2.54 -2.33 -19.13
N ALA A 74 -2.07 -3.16 -20.07
CA ALA A 74 -1.33 -4.39 -19.77
C ALA A 74 -0.10 -4.11 -18.90
N ALA A 75 0.71 -3.12 -19.29
CA ALA A 75 1.91 -2.73 -18.53
C ALA A 75 1.56 -2.22 -17.12
N VAL A 76 0.52 -1.40 -16.98
CA VAL A 76 0.09 -0.85 -15.67
C VAL A 76 -0.41 -1.98 -14.74
N ILE A 77 -1.30 -2.84 -15.23
CA ILE A 77 -1.82 -4.00 -14.47
C ILE A 77 -0.66 -4.90 -14.05
N PHE A 78 0.24 -5.21 -15.00
CA PHE A 78 1.39 -6.05 -14.75
C PHE A 78 2.29 -5.48 -13.66
N LEU A 79 2.66 -4.20 -13.72
CA LEU A 79 3.54 -3.59 -12.73
C LEU A 79 2.89 -3.45 -11.35
N LEU A 80 1.59 -3.11 -11.29
CA LEU A 80 0.83 -3.08 -10.03
C LEU A 80 0.84 -4.45 -9.35
N CYS A 81 0.78 -5.54 -10.11
CA CYS A 81 0.83 -6.92 -9.61
C CYS A 81 2.26 -7.42 -9.38
N LEU A 82 3.23 -6.99 -10.19
CA LEU A 82 4.62 -7.41 -10.07
C LEU A 82 5.25 -6.83 -8.81
N ARG A 83 4.85 -5.63 -8.36
CA ARG A 83 5.33 -5.02 -7.11
C ARG A 83 5.26 -5.95 -5.90
N TRP A 84 4.29 -6.86 -5.89
CA TRP A 84 4.04 -7.78 -4.78
C TRP A 84 5.03 -8.94 -4.68
N ARG A 85 5.59 -9.35 -5.81
CA ARG A 85 6.40 -10.57 -5.95
C ARG A 85 7.79 -10.32 -6.52
N GLY A 86 7.93 -9.25 -7.28
CA GLY A 86 9.13 -8.87 -8.00
C GLY A 86 10.01 -7.87 -7.25
N ASP A 87 11.06 -7.43 -7.93
CA ASP A 87 12.00 -6.44 -7.41
C ASP A 87 11.37 -5.03 -7.44
N ALA A 88 11.15 -4.46 -6.26
CA ALA A 88 10.57 -3.12 -6.11
C ALA A 88 11.35 -2.03 -6.86
N ARG A 89 12.68 -2.14 -6.97
CA ARG A 89 13.50 -1.18 -7.74
C ARG A 89 13.28 -1.30 -9.23
N LEU A 90 13.13 -2.53 -9.72
CA LEU A 90 12.81 -2.78 -11.12
C LEU A 90 11.43 -2.22 -11.46
N VAL A 91 10.44 -2.45 -10.60
CA VAL A 91 9.08 -1.92 -10.79
C VAL A 91 9.07 -0.39 -10.75
N TRP A 92 9.83 0.24 -9.83
CA TRP A 92 9.99 1.69 -9.77
C TRP A 92 10.65 2.27 -11.03
N ALA A 93 11.68 1.63 -11.58
CA ALA A 93 12.27 2.06 -12.85
C ALA A 93 11.31 1.87 -14.04
N ALA A 94 10.58 0.76 -14.08
CA ALA A 94 9.62 0.46 -15.13
C ALA A 94 8.41 1.39 -15.10
N SER A 95 7.95 1.82 -13.91
CA SER A 95 6.87 2.79 -13.78
C SER A 95 7.24 4.12 -14.45
N ALA A 96 8.50 4.54 -14.39
CA ALA A 96 8.96 5.74 -15.10
C ALA A 96 8.86 5.63 -16.62
N VAL A 97 9.12 4.44 -17.17
CA VAL A 97 8.89 4.18 -18.59
C VAL A 97 7.40 4.26 -18.93
N VAL A 98 6.53 3.66 -18.10
CA VAL A 98 5.07 3.74 -18.24
C VAL A 98 4.59 5.19 -18.27
N VAL A 99 5.06 6.04 -17.36
CA VAL A 99 4.71 7.48 -17.34
C VAL A 99 5.09 8.14 -18.66
N ARG A 100 6.31 7.88 -19.17
CA ARG A 100 6.76 8.47 -20.45
C ARG A 100 5.97 7.97 -21.65
N VAL A 101 5.64 6.69 -21.71
CA VAL A 101 4.81 6.12 -22.78
C VAL A 101 3.39 6.70 -22.73
N ALA A 102 2.79 6.78 -21.54
CA ALA A 102 1.47 7.37 -21.34
C ALA A 102 1.42 8.85 -21.73
N GLN A 103 2.49 9.61 -21.42
CA GLN A 103 2.64 10.98 -21.87
C GLN A 103 2.72 11.08 -23.39
N GLY A 104 3.51 10.23 -24.03
CA GLY A 104 3.63 10.15 -25.49
C GLY A 104 2.32 9.80 -26.20
N GLN A 105 1.44 9.02 -25.54
CA GLN A 105 0.09 8.69 -26.02
C GLN A 105 -0.97 9.77 -25.69
N GLY A 106 -0.60 10.80 -24.93
CA GLY A 106 -1.53 11.86 -24.50
C GLY A 106 -2.54 11.43 -23.43
N ILE A 107 -2.26 10.35 -22.67
CA ILE A 107 -3.18 9.83 -21.63
C ILE A 107 -3.32 10.78 -20.45
N HIS A 108 -2.29 11.58 -20.19
CA HIS A 108 -2.28 12.67 -19.20
C HIS A 108 -3.19 13.86 -19.55
N ARG A 109 -3.77 13.87 -20.76
CA ARG A 109 -4.70 14.90 -21.21
C ARG A 109 -6.13 14.42 -21.12
N ASP A 110 -7.01 15.24 -20.54
CA ASP A 110 -8.41 14.89 -20.37
C ASP A 110 -9.09 14.69 -21.73
N GLY A 111 -9.65 13.50 -21.96
CA GLY A 111 -10.24 13.13 -23.25
C GLY A 111 -11.37 14.07 -23.69
N GLN A 112 -12.08 14.68 -22.75
CA GLN A 112 -13.16 15.62 -23.08
C GLN A 112 -12.61 16.87 -23.76
N SER A 113 -11.44 17.36 -23.35
CA SER A 113 -10.78 18.51 -23.99
C SER A 113 -10.28 18.20 -25.40
N LEU A 114 -10.08 16.91 -25.69
CA LEU A 114 -9.65 16.40 -26.99
C LEU A 114 -10.82 15.99 -27.90
N GLY A 115 -12.08 16.14 -27.44
CA GLY A 115 -13.27 15.75 -28.20
C GLY A 115 -13.48 14.24 -28.32
N LEU A 116 -12.94 13.45 -27.38
CA LEU A 116 -13.17 12.00 -27.33
C LEU A 116 -14.57 11.68 -26.81
N SER A 117 -15.03 10.45 -27.07
CA SER A 117 -16.30 9.95 -26.53
C SER A 117 -16.29 9.99 -24.99
N PRO A 118 -17.47 10.03 -24.33
CA PRO A 118 -17.54 9.95 -22.87
C PRO A 118 -16.89 8.68 -22.32
N PHE A 119 -17.10 7.54 -23.01
CA PHE A 119 -16.48 6.26 -22.65
C PHE A 119 -14.95 6.33 -22.73
N ASP A 120 -14.38 6.78 -23.86
CA ASP A 120 -12.93 6.85 -24.05
C ASP A 120 -12.28 7.84 -23.07
N SER A 121 -12.97 8.96 -22.81
CA SER A 121 -12.53 9.96 -21.83
C SER A 121 -12.46 9.36 -20.43
N GLU A 122 -13.47 8.60 -20.02
CA GLU A 122 -13.52 7.95 -18.72
C GLU A 122 -12.48 6.82 -18.61
N MET A 123 -12.30 5.99 -19.65
CA MET A 123 -11.26 4.95 -19.67
C MET A 123 -9.84 5.54 -19.57
N ARG A 124 -9.59 6.68 -20.22
CA ARG A 124 -8.33 7.42 -20.10
C ARG A 124 -8.12 7.99 -18.71
N ARG A 125 -9.15 8.59 -18.09
CA ARG A 125 -9.09 9.07 -16.70
C ARG A 125 -8.72 7.95 -15.74
N ARG A 126 -9.45 6.83 -15.80
CA ARG A 126 -9.18 5.65 -14.96
C ARG A 126 -7.75 5.14 -15.15
N LEU A 127 -7.27 5.03 -16.38
CA LEU A 127 -5.91 4.58 -16.66
C LEU A 127 -4.84 5.55 -16.12
N TRP A 128 -5.00 6.85 -16.38
CA TRP A 128 -4.05 7.86 -15.89
C TRP A 128 -3.93 7.84 -14.38
N TRP A 129 -5.05 7.77 -13.67
CA TRP A 129 -5.03 7.73 -12.20
C TRP A 129 -4.42 6.45 -11.63
N HIS A 130 -4.53 5.31 -12.31
CA HIS A 130 -3.78 4.11 -11.94
C HIS A 130 -2.26 4.28 -12.17
N ILE A 131 -1.85 5.04 -13.19
CA ILE A 131 -0.44 5.39 -13.40
C ILE A 131 0.06 6.32 -12.29
N CYS A 132 -0.75 7.31 -11.88
CA CYS A 132 -0.45 8.17 -10.74
C CYS A 132 -0.30 7.36 -9.44
N LEU A 133 -1.22 6.42 -9.19
CA LEU A 133 -1.15 5.52 -8.05
C LEU A 133 0.12 4.66 -8.09
N LEU A 134 0.46 4.08 -9.24
CA LEU A 134 1.68 3.28 -9.42
C LEU A 134 2.95 4.09 -9.14
N ASP A 135 3.04 5.31 -9.66
CA ASP A 135 4.16 6.22 -9.39
C ASP A 135 4.26 6.54 -7.89
N MET A 136 3.13 6.85 -7.26
CA MET A 136 3.07 7.16 -5.83
C MET A 136 3.57 6.01 -4.96
N VAL A 137 3.02 4.81 -5.13
CA VAL A 137 3.39 3.66 -4.27
C VAL A 137 4.84 3.24 -4.49
N CYS A 138 5.34 3.27 -5.73
CA CYS A 138 6.72 2.93 -6.02
C CYS A 138 7.69 3.98 -5.45
N SER A 139 7.37 5.27 -5.57
CA SER A 139 8.19 6.33 -4.98
C SER A 139 8.20 6.29 -3.46
N GLU A 140 7.06 5.98 -2.83
CA GLU A 140 6.98 5.80 -1.38
C GLU A 140 7.89 4.66 -0.90
N GLU A 141 7.84 3.50 -1.56
CA GLU A 141 8.68 2.35 -1.22
C GLU A 141 10.18 2.61 -1.38
N GLN A 142 10.57 3.46 -2.34
CA GLN A 142 11.96 3.86 -2.55
C GLN A 142 12.38 5.10 -1.74
N GLY A 143 11.44 5.75 -1.04
CA GLY A 143 11.70 6.99 -0.30
C GLY A 143 12.09 8.17 -1.21
N THR A 144 11.54 8.23 -2.43
CA THR A 144 11.78 9.28 -3.42
C THR A 144 10.54 10.13 -3.65
N ASP A 145 10.69 11.32 -4.24
CA ASP A 145 9.54 12.09 -4.72
C ASP A 145 8.87 11.39 -5.91
N THR A 146 7.58 11.67 -6.16
CA THR A 146 6.88 11.20 -7.37
C THR A 146 7.43 11.88 -8.61
N GLN A 147 7.45 11.17 -9.74
CA GLN A 147 7.84 11.78 -11.01
C GLN A 147 6.70 12.59 -11.63
N ILE A 148 5.45 12.20 -11.35
CA ILE A 148 4.27 12.97 -11.74
C ILE A 148 4.09 14.08 -10.71
N GLN A 149 4.01 15.31 -11.22
CA GLN A 149 3.83 16.52 -10.42
C GLN A 149 2.55 17.25 -10.86
N PRO A 150 1.95 18.03 -9.95
CA PRO A 150 0.82 18.89 -10.29
C PRO A 150 1.13 19.81 -11.47
N GLY A 151 0.18 19.94 -12.39
CA GLY A 151 0.34 20.76 -13.60
C GLY A 151 0.99 20.03 -14.79
N MET A 152 1.53 18.82 -14.60
CA MET A 152 1.99 17.98 -15.72
C MET A 152 0.85 17.31 -16.50
N PHE A 153 -0.38 17.37 -15.98
CA PHE A 153 -1.58 16.75 -16.54
C PHE A 153 -2.82 17.60 -16.22
N ASP A 154 -3.87 17.46 -17.01
CA ASP A 154 -5.17 18.14 -16.81
C ASP A 154 -6.34 17.15 -16.69
N THR A 155 -6.02 15.85 -16.61
CA THR A 155 -6.97 14.75 -16.43
C THR A 155 -7.78 14.93 -15.15
N ARG A 156 -9.12 14.90 -15.27
CA ARG A 156 -10.04 15.02 -14.13
C ARG A 156 -10.10 13.73 -13.33
N LEU A 157 -10.66 13.82 -12.11
CA LEU A 157 -10.96 12.63 -11.31
C LEU A 157 -11.94 11.70 -12.06
N PRO A 158 -11.83 10.37 -11.90
CA PRO A 158 -12.80 9.43 -12.45
C PRO A 158 -14.18 9.62 -11.82
N HIS A 159 -15.24 9.32 -12.57
CA HIS A 159 -16.61 9.38 -12.08
C HIS A 159 -16.94 8.13 -11.26
N ASN A 160 -17.70 8.26 -10.17
CA ASN A 160 -18.13 7.11 -9.36
C ASN A 160 -19.22 6.28 -10.05
N ILE A 161 -18.82 5.45 -11.01
CA ILE A 161 -19.69 4.65 -11.89
C ILE A 161 -19.13 3.24 -12.01
N ASP A 162 -19.99 2.22 -11.91
CA ASP A 162 -19.57 0.83 -12.12
C ASP A 162 -19.22 0.55 -13.58
N GLY A 163 -18.25 -0.33 -13.82
CA GLY A 163 -17.87 -0.78 -15.15
C GLY A 163 -19.02 -1.39 -15.95
N ALA A 164 -20.01 -1.99 -15.28
CA ALA A 164 -21.19 -2.56 -15.93
C ALA A 164 -22.13 -1.49 -16.54
N ASP A 165 -22.04 -0.24 -16.09
CA ASP A 165 -22.85 0.87 -16.60
C ASP A 165 -22.14 1.66 -17.72
N LEU A 166 -20.92 1.27 -18.09
CA LEU A 166 -20.13 1.91 -19.13
C LEU A 166 -20.25 1.13 -20.44
N ASP A 167 -20.62 1.83 -21.51
CA ASP A 167 -20.77 1.25 -22.84
C ASP A 167 -20.00 2.08 -23.89
N PRO A 168 -19.23 1.46 -24.80
CA PRO A 168 -18.48 2.18 -25.84
C PRO A 168 -19.33 3.06 -26.77
N SER A 169 -20.63 2.77 -26.91
CA SER A 169 -21.57 3.52 -27.76
C SER A 169 -22.28 4.66 -27.03
N MET A 170 -22.04 4.88 -25.75
CA MET A 170 -22.70 5.92 -24.96
C MET A 170 -22.35 7.33 -25.44
N THR A 171 -23.37 8.19 -25.49
CA THR A 171 -23.23 9.61 -25.87
C THR A 171 -23.09 10.53 -24.67
N GLU A 172 -23.42 10.05 -23.47
CA GLU A 172 -23.26 10.76 -22.20
C GLU A 172 -22.90 9.77 -21.08
N LEU A 173 -22.25 10.26 -20.01
CA LEU A 173 -21.98 9.46 -18.82
C LEU A 173 -23.26 9.32 -17.98
N PRO A 174 -23.53 8.13 -17.42
CA PRO A 174 -24.57 8.00 -16.42
C PRO A 174 -24.24 8.84 -15.18
N PRO A 175 -25.24 9.20 -14.36
CA PRO A 175 -25.02 9.95 -13.13
C PRO A 175 -24.12 9.16 -12.16
N GLU A 176 -23.29 9.88 -11.39
CA GLU A 176 -22.47 9.25 -10.34
C GLU A 176 -23.35 8.57 -9.29
N LYS A 177 -22.94 7.37 -8.88
CA LYS A 177 -23.57 6.63 -7.79
C LYS A 177 -23.18 7.21 -6.44
N THR A 178 -24.08 7.09 -5.49
CA THR A 178 -23.80 7.37 -4.07
C THR A 178 -23.31 6.09 -3.40
N GLY A 179 -22.22 6.18 -2.62
CA GLY A 179 -21.62 5.01 -1.96
C GLY A 179 -20.65 4.22 -2.85
N ALA A 180 -20.57 2.91 -2.61
CA ALA A 180 -19.56 2.04 -3.21
C ALA A 180 -19.86 1.63 -4.66
N THR A 181 -18.79 1.51 -5.44
CA THR A 181 -18.69 1.06 -6.84
C THR A 181 -17.39 0.25 -7.00
N ASP A 182 -17.24 -0.42 -8.14
CA ASP A 182 -16.03 -1.18 -8.50
C ASP A 182 -14.72 -0.37 -8.48
N ILE A 183 -14.78 0.95 -8.65
CA ILE A 183 -13.64 1.86 -8.64
C ILE A 183 -13.59 2.79 -7.41
N THR A 184 -14.39 2.53 -6.37
CA THR A 184 -14.40 3.36 -5.14
C THR A 184 -13.01 3.51 -4.54
N LEU A 185 -12.25 2.41 -4.42
CA LEU A 185 -10.89 2.45 -3.89
C LEU A 185 -9.96 3.33 -4.75
N LEU A 186 -10.10 3.31 -6.08
CA LEU A 186 -9.33 4.20 -6.95
C LEU A 186 -9.67 5.66 -6.65
N ILE A 187 -10.96 6.01 -6.59
CA ILE A 187 -11.37 7.42 -6.38
C ILE A 187 -10.86 7.94 -5.04
N ILE A 188 -10.95 7.15 -3.98
CA ILE A 188 -10.38 7.47 -2.67
C ILE A 188 -8.88 7.76 -2.78
N GLN A 189 -8.13 6.90 -3.46
CA GLN A 189 -6.70 7.10 -3.66
C GLN A 189 -6.41 8.36 -4.50
N CYS A 190 -7.24 8.67 -5.50
CA CYS A 190 -7.12 9.89 -6.28
C CYS A 190 -7.33 11.14 -5.41
N ASP A 191 -8.34 11.13 -4.53
CA ASP A 191 -8.62 12.22 -3.60
C ASP A 191 -7.45 12.45 -2.64
N ILE A 192 -6.90 11.37 -2.07
CA ILE A 192 -5.75 11.42 -1.16
C ILE A 192 -4.50 11.94 -1.89
N ILE A 193 -4.17 11.38 -3.06
CA ILE A 193 -3.02 11.79 -3.87
C ILE A 193 -3.12 13.28 -4.23
N SER A 194 -4.30 13.73 -4.70
CA SER A 194 -4.52 15.10 -5.18
C SER A 194 -4.37 16.14 -4.08
N GLU A 195 -4.95 15.88 -2.91
CA GLU A 195 -5.02 16.89 -1.84
C GLU A 195 -3.81 16.84 -0.92
N LEU A 196 -3.36 15.63 -0.54
CA LEU A 196 -2.40 15.46 0.56
C LEU A 196 -0.96 15.25 0.07
N ASN A 197 -0.79 14.58 -1.07
CA ASN A 197 0.55 14.30 -1.59
C ASN A 197 1.00 15.34 -2.62
N TRP A 198 0.03 16.05 -3.20
CA TRP A 198 0.22 17.12 -4.17
C TRP A 198 -0.34 18.49 -3.72
N PRO A 199 -0.13 18.92 -2.46
CA PRO A 199 -0.64 20.20 -2.04
C PRO A 199 0.01 21.29 -2.90
N ASN A 200 -0.85 22.04 -3.60
CA ASN A 200 -0.54 23.12 -4.53
C ASN A 200 0.89 23.71 -4.41
N ARG A 201 1.82 23.23 -5.25
CA ARG A 201 2.92 24.06 -5.78
C ARG A 201 2.41 25.11 -6.79
N ARG A 202 1.16 25.60 -6.63
CA ARG A 202 0.57 26.60 -7.53
C ARG A 202 1.27 27.96 -7.42
N ASN A 203 1.98 28.21 -6.33
CA ASN A 203 2.93 29.31 -6.23
C ASN A 203 4.33 28.70 -6.22
N GLY A 204 5.13 28.96 -7.25
CA GLY A 204 6.48 28.42 -7.45
C GLY A 204 7.52 28.87 -6.42
N GLY A 205 7.24 28.74 -5.14
CA GLY A 205 8.20 28.91 -4.05
C GLY A 205 8.99 27.62 -3.83
N ALA A 206 10.28 27.78 -3.56
CA ALA A 206 11.09 26.75 -2.91
C ALA A 206 10.38 26.26 -1.63
N ARG A 207 10.77 25.08 -1.11
CA ARG A 207 10.28 24.56 0.18
C ARG A 207 10.45 25.61 1.28
N ASP A 208 9.46 26.46 1.49
CA ASP A 208 9.40 27.31 2.67
C ASP A 208 8.99 26.40 3.82
N ALA A 209 9.88 26.32 4.81
CA ALA A 209 9.69 25.58 6.05
C ALA A 209 8.43 26.00 6.85
N GLN A 210 7.71 27.03 6.39
CA GLN A 210 6.42 27.50 6.89
C GLN A 210 5.22 26.66 6.42
N SER A 211 5.33 25.83 5.37
CA SER A 211 4.21 25.07 4.78
C SER A 211 3.77 23.82 5.58
N THR A 212 4.50 23.42 6.62
CA THR A 212 4.20 22.24 7.43
C THR A 212 3.12 22.47 8.48
N ALA A 213 2.83 23.73 8.84
CA ALA A 213 1.82 24.09 9.84
C ALA A 213 0.37 23.78 9.41
N ASP A 214 0.12 23.63 8.10
CA ASP A 214 -1.22 23.51 7.50
C ASP A 214 -1.61 22.07 7.09
N GLN A 215 -0.77 21.07 7.37
CA GLN A 215 -1.01 19.69 6.91
C GLN A 215 -2.07 18.94 7.72
N GLU A 216 -2.09 19.11 9.04
CA GLU A 216 -3.07 18.48 9.94
C GLU A 216 -4.53 18.91 9.67
N PRO A 217 -4.87 20.21 9.52
CA PRO A 217 -6.23 20.63 9.16
C PRO A 217 -6.61 20.18 7.74
N LEU A 218 -5.64 20.05 6.83
CA LEU A 218 -5.89 19.51 5.49
C LEU A 218 -6.25 18.03 5.54
N VAL A 219 -5.54 17.21 6.33
CA VAL A 219 -5.91 15.79 6.56
C VAL A 219 -7.33 15.68 7.10
N THR A 220 -7.70 16.53 8.07
CA THR A 220 -9.06 16.58 8.63
C THR A 220 -10.10 16.95 7.57
N THR A 221 -9.79 17.91 6.70
CA THR A 221 -10.68 18.33 5.61
C THR A 221 -10.92 17.20 4.62
N VAL A 222 -9.85 16.50 4.21
CA VAL A 222 -9.95 15.34 3.30
C VAL A 222 -10.72 14.21 3.97
N ALA A 223 -10.47 13.97 5.25
CA ALA A 223 -11.18 12.94 6.00
C ALA A 223 -12.68 13.20 6.07
N ASN A 224 -13.11 14.42 6.42
CA ASN A 224 -14.53 14.80 6.42
C ASN A 224 -15.18 14.66 5.03
N ARG A 225 -14.43 14.97 3.96
CA ARG A 225 -14.90 14.80 2.59
C ARG A 225 -15.09 13.32 2.23
N LEU A 226 -14.14 12.47 2.58
CA LEU A 226 -14.24 11.02 2.35
C LEU A 226 -15.32 10.38 3.22
N GLU A 227 -15.54 10.90 4.44
CA GLU A 227 -16.62 10.47 5.32
C GLU A 227 -17.98 10.73 4.67
N GLY A 228 -18.23 11.97 4.27
CA GLY A 228 -19.48 12.35 3.63
C GLY A 228 -19.70 11.74 2.25
N ARG A 229 -18.65 11.51 1.46
CA ARG A 229 -18.80 10.96 0.10
C ARG A 229 -18.92 9.43 0.10
N PHE A 230 -18.17 8.75 0.95
CA PHE A 230 -18.05 7.29 0.94
C PHE A 230 -18.43 6.66 2.27
N LEU A 231 -17.70 6.93 3.37
CA LEU A 231 -17.79 6.11 4.58
C LEU A 231 -19.20 6.04 5.17
N GLN A 232 -19.97 7.14 5.17
CA GLN A 232 -21.35 7.15 5.67
C GLN A 232 -22.33 6.30 4.84
N HIS A 233 -21.95 5.94 3.61
CA HIS A 233 -22.76 5.17 2.67
C HIS A 233 -22.26 3.72 2.51
N LEU A 234 -21.17 3.35 3.19
CA LEU A 234 -20.65 1.98 3.14
C LEU A 234 -21.40 1.07 4.11
N ASP A 235 -21.78 -0.11 3.64
CA ASP A 235 -22.34 -1.18 4.48
C ASP A 235 -21.22 -2.06 5.01
N MET A 236 -20.98 -2.00 6.33
CA MET A 236 -19.92 -2.77 7.00
C MET A 236 -20.20 -4.28 7.02
N ASN A 237 -21.43 -4.73 6.69
CA ASN A 237 -21.74 -6.15 6.53
C ASN A 237 -21.25 -6.70 5.18
N ILE A 238 -20.93 -5.83 4.22
CA ILE A 238 -20.38 -6.21 2.93
C ILE A 238 -18.83 -6.22 3.05
N PRO A 239 -18.17 -7.39 2.96
CA PRO A 239 -16.75 -7.52 3.29
C PRO A 239 -15.81 -6.58 2.51
N ILE A 240 -16.06 -6.35 1.22
CA ILE A 240 -15.22 -5.44 0.42
C ILE A 240 -15.39 -3.98 0.82
N GLN A 241 -16.59 -3.57 1.23
CA GLN A 241 -16.85 -2.20 1.68
C GLN A 241 -16.21 -1.96 3.05
N TRP A 242 -16.20 -2.97 3.93
CA TRP A 242 -15.41 -2.94 5.16
C TRP A 242 -13.91 -2.75 4.86
N VAL A 243 -13.37 -3.46 3.85
CA VAL A 243 -11.96 -3.27 3.41
C VAL A 243 -11.71 -1.84 2.94
N TYR A 244 -12.61 -1.24 2.16
CA TYR A 244 -12.49 0.17 1.75
C TYR A 244 -12.45 1.10 2.97
N ALA A 245 -13.37 0.90 3.91
CA ALA A 245 -13.43 1.65 5.16
C ALA A 245 -12.12 1.55 5.98
N MET A 246 -11.55 0.34 6.12
CA MET A 246 -10.26 0.14 6.79
C MET A 246 -9.13 0.88 6.09
N ILE A 247 -9.03 0.72 4.76
CA ILE A 247 -7.96 1.33 3.98
C ILE A 247 -8.01 2.85 4.05
N ILE A 248 -9.20 3.46 3.93
CA ILE A 248 -9.39 4.90 4.07
C ILE A 248 -8.84 5.36 5.42
N ARG A 249 -9.33 4.74 6.51
CA ARG A 249 -8.98 5.15 7.87
C ARG A 249 -7.50 4.97 8.15
N LEU A 250 -6.92 3.80 7.84
CA LEU A 250 -5.48 3.56 7.99
C LEU A 250 -4.62 4.56 7.22
N THR A 251 -5.04 4.94 6.00
CA THR A 251 -4.32 5.92 5.19
C THR A 251 -4.40 7.31 5.82
N LEU A 252 -5.58 7.72 6.30
CA LEU A 252 -5.77 8.98 7.00
C LEU A 252 -5.01 9.03 8.34
N SER A 253 -5.02 7.97 9.14
CA SER A 253 -4.24 7.89 10.40
C SER A 253 -2.76 8.05 10.13
N LYS A 254 -2.25 7.36 9.11
CA LYS A 254 -0.84 7.45 8.70
C LYS A 254 -0.48 8.89 8.31
N LEU A 255 -1.30 9.54 7.49
CA LEU A 255 -1.06 10.91 7.03
C LEU A 255 -1.16 11.92 8.18
N TRP A 256 -2.11 11.76 9.09
CA TRP A 256 -2.19 12.56 10.31
C TRP A 256 -0.94 12.37 11.17
N LEU A 257 -0.52 11.13 11.43
CA LEU A 257 0.67 10.84 12.24
C LEU A 257 1.94 11.42 11.61
N TYR A 258 2.05 11.37 10.28
CA TYR A 258 3.14 12.00 9.55
C TYR A 258 3.15 13.53 9.69
N ALA A 259 1.99 14.17 9.52
CA ALA A 259 1.85 15.62 9.70
C ALA A 259 2.18 16.03 11.15
N HIS A 260 1.65 15.29 12.12
CA HIS A 260 1.88 15.50 13.55
C HIS A 260 3.37 15.34 13.90
N TYR A 261 4.01 14.26 13.43
CA TYR A 261 5.43 13.98 13.67
C TYR A 261 6.34 15.05 13.05
N ASN A 262 6.08 15.48 11.83
CA ASN A 262 6.88 16.53 11.18
C ASN A 262 6.79 17.85 11.93
N LYS A 263 5.61 18.20 12.44
CA LYS A 263 5.41 19.36 13.30
C LYS A 263 6.18 19.24 14.62
N MET A 264 6.24 18.03 15.20
CA MET A 264 7.08 17.77 16.38
C MET A 264 8.58 17.91 16.07
N ALA A 265 9.04 17.48 14.89
CA ALA A 265 10.44 17.53 14.49
C ALA A 265 10.92 18.93 14.08
N SER A 266 10.04 19.78 13.52
CA SER A 266 10.38 21.14 13.09
C SER A 266 10.49 22.14 14.24
N HIS A 267 9.84 21.88 15.38
CA HIS A 267 10.05 22.65 16.59
C HIS A 267 11.28 22.09 17.31
N GLU A 268 12.41 22.79 17.22
CA GLU A 268 13.75 22.39 17.74
C GLU A 268 13.82 22.10 19.26
N SER A 269 12.69 22.07 19.98
CA SER A 269 12.67 21.63 21.36
C SER A 269 11.40 20.83 21.69
N ARG A 270 11.61 19.55 22.06
CA ARG A 270 10.59 18.65 22.65
C ARG A 270 9.96 19.23 23.93
N SER A 271 10.53 20.30 24.48
CA SER A 271 10.09 21.01 25.70
C SER A 271 8.93 21.99 25.50
N GLY A 272 8.50 22.25 24.26
CA GLY A 272 7.38 23.17 23.97
C GLY A 272 6.00 22.51 23.90
N TRP A 273 5.93 21.18 23.89
CA TRP A 273 4.68 20.43 23.69
C TRP A 273 4.03 20.01 25.01
N SER A 274 2.70 20.00 25.04
CA SER A 274 1.98 19.36 26.14
C SER A 274 2.23 17.86 26.09
N GLN A 275 2.51 17.25 27.24
CA GLN A 275 2.65 15.80 27.37
C GLN A 275 1.43 15.06 26.79
N ALA A 276 0.24 15.65 26.92
CA ALA A 276 -1.01 15.14 26.37
C ALA A 276 -0.99 14.93 24.86
N ALA A 277 -0.48 15.89 24.07
CA ALA A 277 -0.43 15.75 22.61
C ALA A 277 0.51 14.61 22.16
N CYS A 278 1.64 14.43 22.86
CA CYS A 278 2.54 13.31 22.62
C CYS A 278 1.86 11.96 22.95
N ASP A 279 1.06 11.93 24.02
CA ASP A 279 0.32 10.73 24.46
C ASP A 279 -0.79 10.37 23.46
N ASP A 280 -1.54 11.36 22.95
CA ASP A 280 -2.57 11.16 21.92
C ASP A 280 -1.96 10.58 20.64
N ALA A 281 -0.83 11.12 20.18
CA ALA A 281 -0.13 10.60 19.00
C ALA A 281 0.39 9.17 19.20
N PHE A 282 0.85 8.84 20.41
CA PHE A 282 1.29 7.49 20.75
C PHE A 282 0.12 6.49 20.73
N GLN A 283 -1.02 6.85 21.33
CA GLN A 283 -2.24 6.05 21.32
C GLN A 283 -2.76 5.81 19.90
N ALA A 284 -2.90 6.88 19.12
CA ALA A 284 -3.33 6.79 17.72
C ALA A 284 -2.40 5.90 16.88
N ALA A 285 -1.09 5.94 17.12
CA ALA A 285 -0.13 5.05 16.45
C ALA A 285 -0.37 3.58 16.82
N VAL A 286 -0.56 3.27 18.11
CA VAL A 286 -0.85 1.90 18.56
C VAL A 286 -2.16 1.39 17.96
N GLU A 287 -3.21 2.21 17.95
CA GLU A 287 -4.50 1.88 17.32
C GLU A 287 -4.37 1.60 15.83
N THR A 288 -3.61 2.42 15.12
CA THR A 288 -3.34 2.22 13.68
C THR A 288 -2.72 0.84 13.42
N ILE A 289 -1.78 0.39 14.27
CA ILE A 289 -1.18 -0.95 14.12
C ILE A 289 -2.18 -2.06 14.47
N LYS A 290 -3.02 -1.88 15.50
CA LYS A 290 -4.09 -2.84 15.81
C LYS A 290 -5.06 -3.03 14.65
N PHE A 291 -5.52 -1.93 14.03
CA PHE A 291 -6.37 -2.00 12.85
C PHE A 291 -5.64 -2.59 11.64
N THR A 292 -4.33 -2.35 11.51
CA THR A 292 -3.52 -3.01 10.47
C THR A 292 -3.46 -4.52 10.67
N ILE A 293 -3.27 -4.99 11.92
CA ILE A 293 -3.33 -6.42 12.26
C ILE A 293 -4.71 -6.97 11.90
N LEU A 294 -5.79 -6.31 12.31
CA LEU A 294 -7.16 -6.72 12.02
C LEU A 294 -7.40 -6.84 10.51
N LEU A 295 -6.98 -5.85 9.71
CA LEU A 295 -7.08 -5.87 8.26
C LEU A 295 -6.32 -7.06 7.64
N HIS A 296 -5.16 -7.44 8.19
CA HIS A 296 -4.36 -8.55 7.68
C HIS A 296 -4.88 -9.94 8.09
N THR A 297 -5.54 -10.06 9.24
CA THR A 297 -5.94 -11.36 9.81
C THR A 297 -7.44 -11.65 9.70
N ASN A 298 -8.26 -10.73 9.18
CA ASN A 298 -9.70 -10.92 9.09
C ASN A 298 -10.07 -11.98 8.02
N GLU A 299 -10.55 -13.13 8.49
CA GLU A 299 -10.94 -14.28 7.65
C GLU A 299 -12.05 -13.96 6.64
N SER A 300 -12.99 -13.09 6.99
CA SER A 300 -14.10 -12.68 6.10
C SER A 300 -13.62 -11.91 4.86
N THR A 301 -12.40 -11.37 4.92
CA THR A 301 -11.76 -10.62 3.84
C THR A 301 -10.59 -11.36 3.19
N SER A 302 -10.42 -12.65 3.49
CA SER A 302 -9.30 -13.49 3.04
C SER A 302 -9.10 -13.49 1.52
N GLN A 303 -10.16 -13.38 0.72
CA GLN A 303 -10.07 -13.29 -0.75
C GLN A 303 -9.35 -12.02 -1.25
N TRP A 304 -9.28 -10.96 -0.44
CA TRP A 304 -8.50 -9.75 -0.71
C TRP A 304 -7.26 -9.64 0.18
N ALA A 305 -6.82 -10.74 0.81
CA ALA A 305 -5.62 -10.74 1.64
C ALA A 305 -4.38 -10.26 0.88
N TRP A 306 -4.32 -10.53 -0.43
CA TRP A 306 -3.30 -9.96 -1.30
C TRP A 306 -3.27 -8.43 -1.15
N LEU A 307 -4.39 -7.73 -1.34
CA LEU A 307 -4.49 -6.27 -1.23
C LEU A 307 -4.21 -5.78 0.20
N CYS A 308 -4.88 -6.37 1.18
CA CYS A 308 -4.79 -5.96 2.58
C CYS A 308 -3.34 -5.92 3.07
N LYS A 309 -2.55 -6.94 2.74
CA LYS A 309 -1.14 -7.08 3.16
C LYS A 309 -0.18 -6.03 2.59
N THR A 310 -0.59 -5.20 1.61
CA THR A 310 0.25 -4.05 1.21
C THR A 310 0.29 -2.93 2.21
N TYR A 311 -0.72 -2.80 3.07
CA TYR A 311 -0.85 -1.65 3.95
C TYR A 311 0.05 -1.79 5.18
N LYS A 312 1.37 -1.90 4.94
CA LYS A 312 2.38 -2.03 5.99
C LYS A 312 2.72 -0.68 6.58
N GLN A 313 2.19 -0.41 7.77
CA GLN A 313 2.42 0.81 8.52
C GLN A 313 3.78 0.83 9.24
N TRP A 314 4.87 0.55 8.51
CA TRP A 314 6.20 0.39 9.11
C TRP A 314 6.73 1.67 9.76
N HIS A 315 6.41 2.83 9.18
CA HIS A 315 6.75 4.13 9.77
C HIS A 315 6.09 4.31 11.14
N THR A 316 4.82 3.93 11.27
CA THR A 316 4.09 3.94 12.55
C THR A 316 4.71 2.98 13.56
N VAL A 317 5.13 1.78 13.13
CA VAL A 317 5.88 0.84 14.00
C VAL A 317 7.20 1.47 14.47
N ALA A 318 7.97 2.08 13.59
CA ALA A 318 9.23 2.74 13.94
C ALA A 318 9.01 3.89 14.93
N PHE A 319 7.94 4.67 14.76
CA PHE A 319 7.53 5.72 15.70
C PHE A 319 7.22 5.15 17.09
N ILE A 320 6.40 4.10 17.19
CA ILE A 320 6.09 3.44 18.48
C ILE A 320 7.38 2.94 19.15
N LEU A 321 8.27 2.29 18.40
CA LEU A 321 9.54 1.79 18.92
C LEU A 321 10.45 2.91 19.46
N ALA A 322 10.46 4.07 18.81
CA ALA A 322 11.18 5.25 19.27
C ALA A 322 10.56 5.85 20.54
N GLU A 323 9.23 5.92 20.62
CA GLU A 323 8.50 6.39 21.81
C GLU A 323 8.70 5.45 23.01
N LEU A 324 8.67 4.13 22.80
CA LEU A 324 8.96 3.13 23.84
C LEU A 324 10.37 3.24 24.43
N CYS A 325 11.35 3.75 23.66
CA CYS A 325 12.68 4.04 24.19
C CYS A 325 12.67 5.19 25.21
N ASN A 326 11.71 6.11 25.13
CA ASN A 326 11.66 7.31 25.96
C ASN A 326 10.64 7.18 27.11
N ARG A 327 9.48 6.59 26.87
CA ARG A 327 8.37 6.47 27.84
C ARG A 327 8.71 5.54 29.02
N PRO A 328 8.18 5.79 30.23
CA PRO A 328 8.30 4.88 31.35
C PRO A 328 7.56 3.57 31.07
N ILE A 329 7.87 2.53 31.84
CA ILE A 329 7.21 1.23 31.69
C ILE A 329 5.87 1.29 32.42
N THR A 330 4.80 1.15 31.65
CA THR A 330 3.40 1.10 32.08
C THR A 330 2.67 0.00 31.32
N ALA A 331 1.49 -0.40 31.80
CA ALA A 331 0.64 -1.38 31.13
C ALA A 331 0.34 -0.99 29.67
N GLU A 332 0.19 0.30 29.39
CA GLU A 332 0.01 0.85 28.05
C GLU A 332 1.23 0.62 27.15
N THR A 333 2.43 0.96 27.63
CA THR A 333 3.67 0.75 26.85
C THR A 333 4.02 -0.73 26.68
N ASP A 334 3.59 -1.59 27.62
CA ASP A 334 3.74 -3.04 27.50
C ASP A 334 2.78 -3.61 26.46
N HIS A 335 1.53 -3.14 26.42
CA HIS A 335 0.58 -3.47 25.38
C HIS A 335 1.07 -3.01 24.00
N ALA A 336 1.56 -1.77 23.88
CA ALA A 336 2.15 -1.27 22.64
C ALA A 336 3.33 -2.13 22.15
N TRP A 337 4.18 -2.61 23.07
CA TRP A 337 5.27 -3.54 22.75
C TRP A 337 4.75 -4.89 22.22
N GLN A 338 3.68 -5.44 22.81
CA GLN A 338 3.05 -6.68 22.32
C GLN A 338 2.48 -6.51 20.92
N VAL A 339 1.76 -5.41 20.67
CA VAL A 339 1.17 -5.08 19.36
C VAL A 339 2.25 -4.98 18.28
N VAL A 340 3.36 -4.28 18.57
CA VAL A 340 4.49 -4.15 17.63
C VAL A 340 5.20 -5.49 17.39
N THR A 341 5.35 -6.32 18.43
CA THR A 341 5.96 -7.64 18.31
C THR A 341 5.12 -8.56 17.42
N GLU A 342 3.80 -8.52 17.56
CA GLU A 342 2.88 -9.32 16.75
C GLU A 342 2.94 -8.93 15.27
N ILE A 343 2.85 -7.63 14.93
CA ILE A 343 2.92 -7.21 13.52
C ILE A 343 4.29 -7.51 12.90
N GLN A 344 5.38 -7.37 13.67
CA GLN A 344 6.73 -7.73 13.21
C GLN A 344 6.82 -9.21 12.88
N ARG A 345 6.29 -10.09 13.74
CA ARG A 345 6.24 -11.54 13.51
C ARG A 345 5.47 -11.87 12.23
N GLN A 346 4.33 -11.22 12.01
CA GLN A 346 3.56 -11.41 10.78
C GLN A 346 4.36 -11.01 9.53
N TRP A 347 5.05 -9.87 9.56
CA TRP A 347 5.87 -9.43 8.43
C TRP A 347 7.06 -10.34 8.17
N GLU A 348 7.66 -10.93 9.19
CA GLU A 348 8.75 -11.89 9.01
C GLU A 348 8.32 -13.15 8.26
N GLN A 349 7.07 -13.58 8.45
CA GLN A 349 6.45 -14.75 7.84
C GLN A 349 5.93 -14.49 6.42
N ASP A 350 5.53 -13.25 6.12
CA ASP A 350 4.86 -12.87 4.86
C ASP A 350 5.74 -12.98 3.61
N GLY A 351 7.08 -13.05 3.75
CA GLY A 351 8.01 -13.32 2.64
C GLY A 351 8.06 -12.29 1.50
N SER A 352 7.17 -11.29 1.50
CA SER A 352 7.07 -10.27 0.45
C SER A 352 8.34 -9.42 0.33
N PRO A 353 8.63 -8.85 -0.86
CA PRO A 353 9.81 -8.02 -1.10
C PRO A 353 9.96 -6.88 -0.08
N GLN A 354 8.86 -6.22 0.27
CA GLN A 354 8.84 -5.16 1.28
C GLN A 354 9.19 -5.68 2.68
N SER A 355 8.67 -6.86 3.07
CA SER A 355 9.06 -7.51 4.34
C SER A 355 10.54 -7.85 4.39
N VAL A 356 11.09 -8.36 3.28
CA VAL A 356 12.53 -8.69 3.18
C VAL A 356 13.38 -7.43 3.32
N MET A 357 12.99 -6.34 2.68
CA MET A 357 13.66 -5.03 2.79
C MET A 357 13.65 -4.51 4.24
N LEU A 358 12.49 -4.57 4.91
CA LEU A 358 12.29 -4.04 6.26
C LEU A 358 12.90 -4.93 7.37
N ARG A 359 13.21 -6.20 7.09
CA ARG A 359 13.67 -7.17 8.09
C ARG A 359 14.88 -6.69 8.89
N LYS A 360 15.94 -6.21 8.22
CA LYS A 360 17.17 -5.76 8.91
C LYS A 360 16.95 -4.47 9.72
N PRO A 361 16.38 -3.38 9.15
CA PRO A 361 16.07 -2.17 9.91
C PRO A 361 15.17 -2.43 11.12
N LEU A 362 14.08 -3.17 10.93
CA LEU A 362 13.11 -3.43 12.00
C LEU A 362 13.72 -4.25 13.12
N LYS A 363 14.52 -5.28 12.80
CA LYS A 363 15.23 -6.08 13.81
C LYS A 363 16.16 -5.22 14.67
N ARG A 364 16.88 -4.26 14.07
CA ARG A 364 17.75 -3.33 14.81
C ARG A 364 16.95 -2.42 15.75
N LEU A 365 15.82 -1.87 15.28
CA LEU A 365 14.94 -1.04 16.10
C LEU A 365 14.35 -1.85 17.27
N MET A 366 13.84 -3.04 17.00
CA MET A 366 13.32 -3.96 18.02
C MET A 366 14.38 -4.27 19.10
N GLN A 367 15.61 -4.61 18.68
CA GLN A 367 16.71 -4.91 19.61
C GLN A 367 17.08 -3.70 20.47
N ARG A 368 17.19 -2.51 19.87
CA ARG A 368 17.47 -1.27 20.60
C ARG A 368 16.38 -0.99 21.64
N THR A 369 15.12 -1.04 21.24
CA THR A 369 13.99 -0.80 22.13
C THR A 369 13.91 -1.84 23.25
N ALA A 370 14.17 -3.12 22.96
CA ALA A 370 14.22 -4.19 23.97
C ALA A 370 15.33 -3.93 25.01
N SER A 371 16.54 -3.57 24.58
CA SER A 371 17.66 -3.25 25.48
C SER A 371 17.35 -2.05 26.37
N THR A 372 16.78 -0.97 25.81
CA THR A 372 16.39 0.22 26.58
C THR A 372 15.29 -0.10 27.60
N ARG A 373 14.30 -0.94 27.23
CA ARG A 373 13.24 -1.38 28.14
C ARG A 373 13.79 -2.28 29.26
N ALA A 374 14.68 -3.23 28.94
CA ALA A 374 15.32 -4.08 29.94
C ALA A 374 16.11 -3.27 30.99
N ALA A 375 16.87 -2.27 30.52
CA ALA A 375 17.60 -1.35 31.41
C ALA A 375 16.66 -0.60 32.37
N LYS A 376 15.49 -0.14 31.88
CA LYS A 376 14.47 0.53 32.71
C LYS A 376 13.80 -0.41 33.74
N MET A 377 13.70 -1.71 33.45
CA MET A 377 13.20 -2.72 34.39
C MET A 377 14.23 -3.13 35.46
N GLY A 378 15.46 -2.59 35.41
CA GLY A 378 16.55 -3.03 36.29
C GLY A 378 17.06 -4.43 35.96
N ILE A 379 16.69 -4.97 34.79
CA ILE A 379 17.19 -6.26 34.31
C ILE A 379 18.53 -5.97 33.63
N SER A 380 19.64 -6.29 34.30
CA SER A 380 20.96 -6.30 33.64
C SER A 380 20.93 -7.28 32.46
N PRO A 381 21.65 -7.01 31.35
CA PRO A 381 21.75 -7.97 30.27
C PRO A 381 22.52 -9.20 30.77
N GLY A 382 21.79 -10.21 31.23
CA GLY A 382 22.35 -11.50 31.62
C GLY A 382 22.80 -12.26 30.39
N SER A 383 24.12 -12.30 30.17
CA SER A 383 24.90 -13.44 29.69
C SER A 383 24.15 -14.60 28.99
N SER A 384 23.79 -14.44 27.72
CA SER A 384 23.76 -15.55 26.74
C SER A 384 23.54 -15.05 25.31
N LEU A 385 24.60 -14.59 24.67
CA LEU A 385 25.08 -15.00 23.33
C LEU A 385 26.16 -13.99 22.94
N GLY A 386 27.42 -14.37 23.11
CA GLY A 386 28.53 -13.62 22.55
C GLY A 386 28.49 -13.73 21.03
N THR A 387 28.33 -12.60 20.34
CA THR A 387 29.20 -12.23 19.24
C THR A 387 29.11 -10.71 19.12
N GLU A 388 30.15 -10.02 19.59
CA GLU A 388 30.35 -8.60 19.32
C GLU A 388 30.39 -8.40 17.80
N VAL A 389 29.40 -7.69 17.26
CA VAL A 389 29.53 -7.06 15.93
C VAL A 389 30.15 -5.70 16.20
N LYS A 390 31.40 -5.51 15.78
CA LYS A 390 32.04 -4.20 15.74
C LYS A 390 31.19 -3.26 14.87
N ASP A 391 30.78 -2.14 15.45
CA ASP A 391 30.31 -0.98 14.72
C ASP A 391 31.45 -0.44 13.85
N ASP A 392 31.19 -0.28 12.55
CA ASP A 392 32.02 0.50 11.65
C ASP A 392 31.16 1.67 11.17
N ASP A 393 31.32 2.81 11.86
CA ASP A 393 30.76 4.09 11.48
C ASP A 393 31.59 4.67 10.34
N SER A 394 31.07 4.58 9.11
CA SER A 394 31.42 5.55 8.07
C SER A 394 30.25 5.74 7.11
N ILE A 395 29.57 6.89 7.24
CA ILE A 395 28.69 7.43 6.21
C ILE A 395 29.57 8.10 5.15
N GLY A 396 29.42 7.72 3.88
CA GLY A 396 30.00 8.48 2.78
C GLY A 396 29.93 7.81 1.40
N SER A 397 28.87 8.12 0.66
CA SER A 397 28.85 8.32 -0.81
C SER A 397 29.25 7.16 -1.76
N GLY A 398 28.31 6.80 -2.64
CA GLY A 398 28.65 6.46 -4.04
C GLY A 398 28.59 5.00 -4.49
N LEU A 399 27.72 4.78 -5.49
CA LEU A 399 27.89 3.92 -6.68
C LEU A 399 27.90 2.38 -6.56
N MET A 400 27.16 1.79 -7.50
CA MET A 400 27.00 0.36 -7.78
C MET A 400 28.34 -0.39 -8.02
N SER A 401 28.39 -1.66 -7.63
CA SER A 401 28.92 -2.72 -8.51
C SER A 401 28.42 -4.12 -8.08
N PHE A 402 28.15 -4.95 -9.08
CA PHE A 402 27.59 -6.31 -9.01
C PHE A 402 28.69 -7.40 -8.99
N ASN A 403 28.37 -8.57 -8.40
CA ASN A 403 28.74 -9.97 -8.76
C ASN A 403 28.98 -10.85 -7.50
N THR A 404 28.77 -12.17 -7.40
CA THR A 404 27.98 -13.25 -8.07
C THR A 404 28.25 -14.56 -7.28
N ASN A 405 27.20 -15.35 -7.01
CA ASN A 405 27.18 -16.84 -6.79
C ASN A 405 27.71 -17.45 -5.43
N PRO A 406 27.42 -18.74 -5.10
CA PRO A 406 26.20 -19.19 -4.37
C PRO A 406 26.47 -20.12 -3.14
N LEU A 407 25.39 -20.52 -2.45
CA LEU A 407 25.25 -21.36 -1.23
C LEU A 407 25.87 -22.78 -1.30
N PRO A 408 26.02 -23.48 -0.15
CA PRO A 408 25.03 -24.52 0.27
C PRO A 408 24.78 -24.47 1.80
N GLY A 409 23.72 -24.97 2.44
CA GLY A 409 22.68 -25.96 2.15
C GLY A 409 22.45 -26.71 3.46
N MET A 410 21.23 -26.78 4.01
CA MET A 410 20.86 -27.78 5.01
C MET A 410 19.34 -27.87 5.17
N ASP A 411 18.89 -29.11 5.01
CA ASP A 411 17.54 -29.67 5.11
C ASP A 411 17.19 -29.93 6.57
N PHE A 412 15.96 -29.59 7.01
CA PHE A 412 15.30 -30.31 8.10
C PHE A 412 13.79 -30.33 7.89
N SER A 413 13.32 -31.57 7.85
CA SER A 413 11.96 -32.01 7.68
C SER A 413 11.26 -32.20 9.04
N GLN A 414 9.92 -32.14 8.98
CA GLN A 414 8.93 -32.68 9.93
C GLN A 414 8.74 -32.00 11.30
N VAL A 415 7.58 -31.34 11.48
CA VAL A 415 6.65 -31.64 12.60
C VAL A 415 5.20 -31.39 12.15
N SER A 416 4.33 -32.38 12.34
CA SER A 416 2.89 -32.39 12.03
C SER A 416 2.06 -31.47 12.92
N LEU A 417 1.09 -30.77 12.30
CA LEU A 417 0.05 -29.96 12.97
C LEU A 417 -1.16 -30.84 13.33
N GLY A 418 -1.53 -30.84 14.61
CA GLY A 418 -2.80 -31.37 15.08
C GLY A 418 -3.94 -30.39 14.79
N GLN A 419 -4.95 -30.86 14.05
CA GLN A 419 -6.18 -30.13 13.76
C GLN A 419 -7.06 -30.02 15.00
N GLY A 420 -7.51 -28.80 15.32
CA GLY A 420 -8.59 -28.53 16.26
C GLY A 420 -9.49 -27.44 15.69
N SER A 421 -10.67 -27.85 15.23
CA SER A 421 -11.76 -26.98 14.77
C SER A 421 -12.50 -26.32 15.94
N LEU A 422 -12.83 -25.03 15.83
CA LEU A 422 -13.67 -24.28 16.78
C LEU A 422 -14.66 -23.35 16.03
N PRO A 423 -15.76 -22.89 16.68
CA PRO A 423 -17.13 -22.83 16.11
C PRO A 423 -17.60 -21.40 15.71
N PRO A 424 -18.85 -21.24 15.21
CA PRO A 424 -19.26 -20.17 14.29
C PRO A 424 -19.71 -18.83 14.91
N ASP A 425 -19.10 -18.36 16.00
CA ASP A 425 -19.46 -17.09 16.66
C ASP A 425 -18.40 -15.96 16.53
N ALA A 426 -17.57 -16.02 15.48
CA ALA A 426 -16.42 -15.14 15.27
C ALA A 426 -16.74 -13.65 14.99
N TYR A 427 -18.01 -13.25 14.95
CA TYR A 427 -18.41 -11.85 14.73
C TYR A 427 -18.53 -11.01 16.02
N SER A 428 -18.23 -11.59 17.19
CA SER A 428 -18.56 -10.95 18.49
C SER A 428 -17.40 -10.77 19.48
N LEU A 429 -16.14 -11.07 19.13
CA LEU A 429 -15.02 -10.98 20.10
C LEU A 429 -13.94 -9.98 19.67
N GLY A 430 -13.75 -8.91 20.46
CA GLY A 430 -12.53 -8.10 20.41
C GLY A 430 -12.62 -6.59 20.73
N MET A 431 -13.77 -6.05 21.12
CA MET A 431 -13.98 -4.59 21.28
C MET A 431 -13.47 -3.98 22.60
N ALA A 432 -12.83 -4.77 23.48
CA ALA A 432 -12.51 -4.36 24.86
C ALA A 432 -11.11 -3.73 25.06
N GLY A 433 -10.44 -3.30 23.99
CA GLY A 433 -9.03 -2.84 24.06
C GLY A 433 -8.70 -1.54 23.32
N PHE A 434 -9.70 -0.78 22.87
CA PHE A 434 -9.49 0.52 22.21
C PHE A 434 -9.49 1.64 23.26
N GLY A 435 -8.53 2.56 23.14
CA GLY A 435 -8.31 3.62 24.12
C GLY A 435 -9.07 4.89 23.74
N VAL A 436 -9.13 5.84 24.68
CA VAL A 436 -9.61 7.20 24.43
C VAL A 436 -8.48 7.94 23.73
N SER A 437 -8.61 8.16 22.42
CA SER A 437 -7.59 8.70 21.54
C SER A 437 -8.12 9.98 20.88
N GLY A 438 -7.29 11.00 20.66
CA GLY A 438 -7.67 12.20 19.90
C GLY A 438 -8.12 11.95 18.45
N MET A 439 -8.05 10.69 17.99
CA MET A 439 -8.60 10.19 16.72
C MET A 439 -9.92 9.41 16.86
N GLU A 440 -10.65 9.50 17.97
CA GLU A 440 -11.94 8.81 18.14
C GLU A 440 -12.87 8.96 16.93
N TRP A 441 -12.97 10.18 16.39
CA TRP A 441 -13.75 10.48 15.18
C TRP A 441 -13.38 9.63 13.95
N LEU A 442 -12.15 9.12 13.86
CA LEU A 442 -11.70 8.26 12.75
C LEU A 442 -12.16 6.81 12.92
N TRP A 443 -12.36 6.37 14.17
CA TRP A 443 -12.59 4.96 14.52
C TRP A 443 -13.97 4.67 15.10
N GLU A 444 -14.68 5.68 15.61
CA GLU A 444 -16.00 5.58 16.25
C GLU A 444 -17.05 4.79 15.44
N PRO A 445 -17.16 4.90 14.10
CA PRO A 445 -18.15 4.13 13.34
C PRO A 445 -17.82 2.63 13.16
N LEU A 446 -16.63 2.20 13.62
CA LEU A 446 -16.18 0.81 13.58
C LEU A 446 -16.20 0.15 14.96
N LEU A 447 -16.32 0.97 16.01
CA LEU A 447 -16.43 0.58 17.42
C LEU A 447 -17.92 0.34 17.78
#